data_AF-A0AAU1N0D0-F1
#
_entry.id   AF-A0AAU1N0D0-F1
#
_cell.length_a   1.000
_cell.length_b   1.000
_cell.length_c   1.000
_cell.angle_alpha   90.00
_cell.angle_beta   90.00
_cell.angle_gamma   90.00
#
_symmetry.space_group_name_H-M   'P 1'
#
loop_
_entity.id
_entity.type
_entity.pdbx_description
1 polymer ?
#
loop_
_entity_poly.entity_id
_entity_poly.type
_entity_poly.pdbx_seq_one_letter_code
_entity_poly.pdbx_strand_id
1 'polypeptide(L)'
;MNHTPMPEPMRRAVNQLVSEAVERCQEVMSYAASDVARDWKRMTLYRATDAADTMDCVAMLIAAYCEQVGVDPETLQGYLQLSQQHNRADGPKEDDRAHLAGLLGQAAPAGASALGGIRMMYGRGQRQAEAAQQPEDHPEVLFTMACLHGLKAKLCDDLGSLDRFPPEVAAMARRVAECLEVPKPANA
;
A
#
# COMPACT_ATOMS: atom_id res chain seq x y z
N MET A 1 -7.42 -29.08 -16.00
CA MET A 1 -8.06 -27.81 -16.38
C MET A 1 -7.15 -27.14 -17.40
N ASN A 2 -7.64 -26.82 -18.59
CA ASN A 2 -6.85 -26.05 -19.56
C ASN A 2 -6.67 -24.65 -18.98
N HIS A 3 -5.43 -24.27 -18.67
CA HIS A 3 -5.12 -22.90 -18.25
C HIS A 3 -5.28 -21.97 -19.46
N THR A 4 -6.44 -21.33 -19.56
CA THR A 4 -6.58 -20.19 -20.47
C THR A 4 -5.86 -19.00 -19.84
N PRO A 5 -4.83 -18.44 -20.48
CA PRO A 5 -4.17 -17.25 -19.97
C PRO A 5 -5.14 -16.06 -19.95
N MET A 6 -4.90 -15.10 -19.05
CA MET A 6 -5.66 -13.84 -19.01
C MET A 6 -5.60 -13.15 -20.39
N PRO A 7 -6.73 -12.69 -20.96
CA PRO A 7 -6.74 -11.99 -22.24
C PRO A 7 -5.83 -10.77 -22.24
N GLU A 8 -5.14 -10.50 -23.35
CA GLU A 8 -4.16 -9.41 -23.43
C GLU A 8 -4.73 -8.02 -23.08
N PRO A 9 -5.93 -7.62 -23.55
CA PRO A 9 -6.51 -6.33 -23.15
C PRO A 9 -6.71 -6.23 -21.63
N MET A 10 -7.17 -7.32 -21.03
CA MET A 10 -7.40 -7.41 -19.58
C MET A 10 -6.07 -7.36 -18.81
N ARG A 11 -5.05 -8.08 -19.28
CA ARG A 11 -3.71 -8.04 -18.68
C ARG A 11 -3.12 -6.63 -18.69
N ARG A 12 -3.26 -5.90 -19.81
CA ARG A 12 -2.81 -4.50 -19.89
C ARG A 12 -3.59 -3.59 -18.94
N ALA A 13 -4.91 -3.70 -18.90
CA ALA A 13 -5.76 -2.91 -18.01
C ALA A 13 -5.42 -3.16 -16.53
N VAL A 14 -5.27 -4.44 -16.14
CA VAL A 14 -4.86 -4.82 -14.79
C VAL A 14 -3.49 -4.23 -14.46
N ASN A 15 -2.49 -4.37 -15.34
CA ASN A 15 -1.17 -3.78 -15.10
C ASN A 15 -1.24 -2.25 -14.93
N GLN A 16 -2.02 -1.55 -15.75
CA GLN A 16 -2.17 -0.10 -15.65
C GLN A 16 -2.81 0.34 -14.33
N LEU A 17 -3.91 -0.32 -13.93
CA LEU A 17 -4.60 -0.01 -12.68
C LEU A 17 -3.75 -0.37 -11.46
N VAL A 18 -3.04 -1.49 -11.49
CA VAL A 18 -2.11 -1.86 -10.41
C VAL A 18 -0.96 -0.85 -10.32
N SER A 19 -0.40 -0.40 -11.44
CA SER A 19 0.60 0.66 -11.44
C SER A 19 0.06 1.96 -10.82
N GLU A 20 -1.16 2.38 -11.16
CA GLU A 20 -1.80 3.54 -10.53
C GLU A 20 -1.96 3.33 -9.02
N ALA A 21 -2.45 2.17 -8.57
CA ALA A 21 -2.60 1.89 -7.15
C ALA A 21 -1.25 1.96 -6.40
N VAL A 22 -0.18 1.45 -7.01
CA VAL A 22 1.18 1.53 -6.47
C VAL A 22 1.66 2.98 -6.37
N GLU A 23 1.38 3.83 -7.36
CA GLU A 23 1.69 5.26 -7.29
C GLU A 23 0.93 5.96 -6.14
N ARG A 24 -0.33 5.61 -5.91
CA ARG A 24 -1.10 6.12 -4.77
C ARG A 24 -0.51 5.65 -3.44
N CYS A 25 -0.16 4.37 -3.32
CA CYS A 25 0.52 3.81 -2.14
C CYS A 25 1.87 4.51 -1.88
N GLN A 26 2.64 4.79 -2.92
CA GLN A 26 3.88 5.56 -2.80
C GLN A 26 3.62 6.95 -2.21
N GLU A 27 2.56 7.65 -2.62
CA GLU A 27 2.22 8.95 -2.04
C GLU A 27 1.81 8.83 -0.57
N VAL A 28 1.10 7.76 -0.16
CA VAL A 28 0.84 7.47 1.26
C VAL A 28 2.15 7.35 2.04
N MET A 29 3.12 6.58 1.54
CA MET A 29 4.43 6.44 2.18
C MET A 29 5.14 7.79 2.27
N SER A 30 5.06 8.62 1.22
CA SER A 30 5.68 9.94 1.22
C SER A 30 5.09 10.89 2.24
N TYR A 31 3.78 10.91 2.42
CA TYR A 31 3.12 11.77 3.40
C TYR A 31 3.28 11.23 4.83
N ALA A 32 3.44 9.92 5.00
CA ALA A 32 3.69 9.30 6.30
C ALA A 32 5.15 9.48 6.79
N ALA A 33 6.12 9.53 5.87
CA ALA A 33 7.54 9.66 6.20
C ALA A 33 8.02 11.10 6.40
N SER A 34 7.20 12.11 6.09
CA SER A 34 7.59 13.51 6.16
C SER A 34 7.02 14.19 7.41
N ASP A 35 7.90 14.57 8.33
CA ASP A 35 7.57 15.38 9.52
C ASP A 35 6.99 16.77 9.19
N VAL A 36 7.01 17.17 7.92
CA VAL A 36 6.68 18.52 7.43
C VAL A 36 5.29 18.61 6.81
N ALA A 37 4.63 17.47 6.54
CA ALA A 37 3.34 17.47 5.86
C ALA A 37 2.18 17.87 6.80
N ARG A 38 1.92 19.19 6.94
CA ARG A 38 0.74 19.72 7.68
C ARG A 38 -0.59 19.06 7.26
N ASP A 39 -0.65 18.58 6.02
CA ASP A 39 -1.82 17.95 5.41
C ASP A 39 -1.77 16.42 5.38
N TRP A 40 -0.83 15.77 6.08
CA TRP A 40 -0.62 14.32 5.99
C TRP A 40 -1.92 13.55 6.20
N LYS A 41 -2.74 13.90 7.21
CA LYS A 41 -4.01 13.21 7.51
C LYS A 41 -4.94 13.17 6.30
N ARG A 42 -5.12 14.32 5.65
CA ARG A 42 -6.02 14.46 4.50
C ARG A 42 -5.45 13.72 3.29
N MET A 43 -4.16 13.91 3.02
CA MET A 43 -3.54 13.35 1.83
C MET A 43 -3.32 11.85 1.94
N THR A 44 -2.89 11.32 3.10
CA THR A 44 -2.77 9.87 3.30
C THR A 44 -4.12 9.18 3.20
N LEU A 45 -5.20 9.77 3.77
CA LEU A 45 -6.54 9.21 3.63
C LEU A 45 -7.00 9.19 2.17
N TYR A 46 -6.91 10.31 1.45
CA TYR A 46 -7.31 10.35 0.04
C TYR A 46 -6.52 9.36 -0.81
N ARG A 47 -5.19 9.28 -0.63
CA ARG A 47 -4.37 8.37 -1.44
C ARG A 47 -4.56 6.90 -1.07
N ALA A 48 -4.75 6.59 0.21
CA ALA A 48 -5.07 5.24 0.63
C ALA A 48 -6.43 4.79 0.09
N THR A 49 -7.43 5.68 0.09
CA THR A 49 -8.74 5.36 -0.48
C THR A 49 -8.69 5.24 -2.00
N ASP A 50 -8.00 6.13 -2.70
CA ASP A 50 -7.79 6.04 -4.16
C ASP A 50 -7.13 4.70 -4.54
N ALA A 51 -6.10 4.29 -3.79
CA ALA A 51 -5.42 3.01 -3.99
C ALA A 51 -6.39 1.82 -3.79
N ALA A 52 -7.17 1.85 -2.71
CA ALA A 52 -8.13 0.80 -2.39
C ALA A 52 -9.24 0.71 -3.46
N ASP A 53 -9.79 1.85 -3.91
CA ASP A 53 -10.79 1.90 -4.98
C ASP A 53 -10.24 1.39 -6.31
N THR A 54 -9.00 1.74 -6.64
CA THR A 54 -8.33 1.26 -7.85
C THR A 54 -8.14 -0.27 -7.82
N MET A 55 -7.73 -0.82 -6.68
CA MET A 55 -7.62 -2.28 -6.50
C MET A 55 -8.98 -2.99 -6.49
N ASP A 56 -10.03 -2.34 -5.97
CA ASP A 56 -11.40 -2.84 -6.07
C ASP A 56 -11.86 -2.89 -7.54
N CYS A 57 -11.57 -1.85 -8.34
CA CYS A 57 -11.80 -1.89 -9.79
C CYS A 57 -11.07 -3.05 -10.48
N VAL A 58 -9.83 -3.35 -10.09
CA VAL A 58 -9.10 -4.53 -10.60
C VAL A 58 -9.82 -5.82 -10.23
N ALA A 59 -10.20 -5.98 -8.96
CA ALA A 59 -10.92 -7.17 -8.49
C ALA A 59 -12.25 -7.35 -9.21
N MET A 60 -13.03 -6.28 -9.37
CA MET A 60 -14.32 -6.30 -10.07
C MET A 60 -14.18 -6.57 -11.57
N LEU A 61 -13.15 -6.03 -12.22
CA LEU A 61 -12.86 -6.31 -13.63
C LEU A 61 -12.51 -7.80 -13.83
N ILE A 62 -11.70 -8.37 -12.93
CA ILE A 62 -11.38 -9.80 -12.95
C ILE A 62 -12.61 -10.65 -12.69
N ALA A 63 -13.41 -10.27 -11.69
CA ALA A 63 -14.64 -10.97 -11.35
C ALA A 63 -15.65 -10.99 -12.49
N ALA A 64 -15.87 -9.85 -13.16
CA ALA A 64 -16.74 -9.75 -14.32
C ALA A 64 -16.28 -10.66 -15.47
N TYR A 65 -14.98 -10.75 -15.72
CA TYR A 65 -14.44 -11.69 -16.70
C TYR A 65 -14.67 -13.15 -16.27
N CYS A 66 -14.41 -13.48 -15.00
CA CYS A 66 -14.65 -14.82 -14.46
C CYS A 66 -16.12 -15.24 -14.60
N GLU A 67 -17.05 -14.35 -14.27
CA GLU A 67 -18.49 -14.58 -14.48
C GLU A 67 -18.81 -14.81 -15.96
N GLN A 68 -18.26 -13.98 -16.85
CA GLN A 68 -18.44 -14.11 -18.30
C GLN A 68 -17.97 -15.47 -18.85
N VAL A 69 -16.90 -16.05 -18.30
CA VAL A 69 -16.39 -17.37 -18.71
C VAL A 69 -17.00 -18.54 -17.92
N GLY A 70 -18.04 -18.27 -17.12
CA GLY A 70 -18.86 -19.27 -16.44
C GLY A 70 -18.29 -19.77 -15.11
N VAL A 71 -17.48 -18.97 -14.42
CA VAL A 71 -17.11 -19.27 -13.02
C VAL A 71 -18.35 -19.17 -12.14
N ASP A 72 -18.54 -20.16 -11.28
CA ASP A 72 -19.67 -20.23 -10.36
C ASP A 72 -19.68 -19.04 -9.36
N PRO A 73 -20.85 -18.44 -9.07
CA PRO A 73 -20.96 -17.28 -8.18
C PRO A 73 -20.46 -17.53 -6.75
N GLU A 74 -20.67 -18.71 -6.16
CA GLU A 74 -20.20 -19.02 -4.80
C GLU A 74 -18.67 -19.11 -4.78
N THR A 75 -18.09 -19.71 -5.81
CA THR A 75 -16.63 -19.70 -6.03
C THR A 75 -16.09 -18.28 -6.16
N LEU A 76 -16.78 -17.43 -6.92
CA LEU A 76 -16.38 -16.04 -7.12
C LEU A 76 -16.47 -15.21 -5.83
N GLN A 77 -17.50 -15.43 -4.99
CA GLN A 77 -17.60 -14.83 -3.66
C GLN A 77 -16.42 -15.23 -2.77
N GLY A 78 -15.98 -16.50 -2.87
CA GLY A 78 -14.78 -16.99 -2.19
C GLY A 78 -13.52 -16.25 -2.63
N TYR A 79 -13.32 -16.04 -3.94
CA TYR A 79 -12.18 -15.29 -4.48
C TYR A 79 -12.20 -13.81 -4.10
N LEU A 80 -13.38 -13.20 -4.08
CA LEU A 80 -13.56 -11.81 -3.68
C LEU A 80 -13.46 -11.60 -2.16
N GLN A 81 -13.44 -12.69 -1.37
CA GLN A 81 -13.34 -12.65 0.09
C GLN A 81 -14.39 -11.71 0.72
N LEU A 82 -15.63 -11.72 0.22
CA LEU A 82 -16.68 -10.76 0.63
C LEU A 82 -16.97 -10.77 2.13
N SER A 83 -16.75 -11.91 2.81
CA SER A 83 -16.90 -12.01 4.27
C SER A 83 -15.84 -11.23 5.07
N GLN A 84 -14.73 -10.85 4.43
CA GLN A 84 -13.64 -10.06 5.01
C GLN A 84 -13.72 -8.59 4.59
N GLN A 85 -14.70 -8.21 3.78
CA GLN A 85 -14.84 -6.83 3.31
C GLN A 85 -15.18 -5.90 4.48
N HIS A 86 -14.48 -4.77 4.55
CA HIS A 86 -14.80 -3.69 5.46
C HIS A 86 -15.31 -2.48 4.68
N ASN A 87 -16.57 -2.09 4.93
CA ASN A 87 -17.13 -0.89 4.32
C ASN A 87 -16.53 0.36 4.97
N ARG A 88 -15.84 1.17 4.18
CA ARG A 88 -15.25 2.44 4.63
C ARG A 88 -16.29 3.47 5.07
N ALA A 89 -17.52 3.40 4.54
CA ALA A 89 -18.62 4.28 4.91
C ALA A 89 -19.08 4.08 6.37
N ASP A 90 -18.79 2.91 6.97
CA ASP A 90 -19.09 2.63 8.37
C ASP A 90 -18.14 3.39 9.32
N GLY A 91 -17.05 3.96 8.79
CA GLY A 91 -15.99 4.60 9.57
C GLY A 91 -15.13 3.60 10.38
N PRO A 92 -14.20 4.11 11.22
CA PRO A 92 -13.37 3.27 12.07
C PRO A 92 -14.21 2.42 13.04
N LYS A 93 -13.87 1.14 13.15
CA LYS A 93 -14.51 0.18 14.06
C LYS A 93 -13.75 0.12 15.39
N GLU A 94 -14.31 -0.59 16.36
CA GLU A 94 -13.68 -0.78 17.68
C GLU A 94 -12.30 -1.47 17.56
N ASP A 95 -12.15 -2.42 16.64
CA ASP A 95 -10.87 -3.08 16.38
C ASP A 95 -9.79 -2.09 15.88
N ASP A 96 -10.16 -1.12 15.03
CA ASP A 96 -9.26 -0.06 14.55
C ASP A 96 -8.83 0.86 15.71
N ARG A 97 -9.80 1.25 16.55
CA ARG A 97 -9.55 2.07 17.75
C ARG A 97 -8.66 1.34 18.75
N ALA A 98 -8.87 0.05 18.93
CA ALA A 98 -8.06 -0.79 19.81
C ALA A 98 -6.62 -0.92 19.31
N HIS A 99 -6.44 -1.18 18.00
CA HIS A 99 -5.13 -1.20 17.38
C HIS A 99 -4.42 0.14 17.56
N LEU A 100 -5.09 1.26 17.25
CA LEU A 100 -4.54 2.61 17.43
C LEU A 100 -4.14 2.87 18.90
N ALA A 101 -4.99 2.49 19.85
CA ALA A 101 -4.70 2.65 21.27
C ALA A 101 -3.42 1.88 21.67
N GLY A 102 -3.26 0.64 21.20
CA GLY A 102 -2.04 -0.14 21.41
C GLY A 102 -0.80 0.51 20.77
N LEU A 103 -0.94 1.05 19.56
CA LEU A 103 0.15 1.71 18.83
C LEU A 103 0.62 2.99 19.53
N LEU A 104 -0.31 3.74 20.13
CA LEU A 104 -0.02 5.00 20.82
C LEU A 104 0.27 4.85 22.32
N GLY A 105 0.34 3.62 22.83
CA GLY A 105 0.53 3.35 24.27
C GLY A 105 -0.61 3.85 25.16
N GLN A 106 -1.81 4.00 24.61
CA GLN A 106 -3.01 4.43 25.33
C GLN A 106 -3.66 3.25 26.07
N ALA A 107 -4.55 3.55 27.01
CA ALA A 107 -5.31 2.52 27.70
C ALA A 107 -6.16 1.70 26.71
N ALA A 108 -6.24 0.38 26.96
CA ALA A 108 -7.10 -0.49 26.16
C ALA A 108 -8.58 -0.04 26.25
N PRO A 109 -9.35 -0.13 25.16
CA PRO A 109 -10.78 0.17 25.17
C PRO A 109 -11.52 -0.62 26.25
N ALA A 110 -12.54 -0.01 26.87
CA ALA A 110 -13.34 -0.68 27.89
C ALA A 110 -14.00 -1.95 27.31
N GLY A 111 -13.84 -3.09 27.99
CA GLY A 111 -14.34 -4.38 27.52
C GLY A 111 -13.40 -5.17 26.60
N ALA A 112 -12.19 -4.68 26.31
CA ALA A 112 -11.19 -5.41 25.52
C ALA A 112 -10.86 -6.81 26.08
N SER A 113 -10.99 -7.03 27.39
CA SER A 113 -10.79 -8.34 28.02
C SER A 113 -11.89 -9.36 27.69
N ALA A 114 -13.10 -8.91 27.32
CA ALA A 114 -14.26 -9.77 27.04
C ALA A 114 -14.41 -10.12 25.55
N LEU A 115 -13.80 -9.35 24.65
CA LEU A 115 -13.86 -9.54 23.19
C LEU A 115 -12.48 -9.91 22.66
N GLY A 116 -12.27 -11.20 22.35
CA GLY A 116 -10.96 -11.73 21.95
C GLY A 116 -10.32 -11.00 20.75
N GLY A 117 -11.12 -10.51 19.81
CA GLY A 117 -10.65 -9.72 18.67
C GLY A 117 -10.03 -8.38 19.07
N ILE A 118 -10.71 -7.62 19.94
CA ILE A 118 -10.24 -6.31 20.43
C ILE A 118 -8.89 -6.45 21.14
N ARG A 119 -8.76 -7.45 22.02
CA ARG A 119 -7.48 -7.71 22.72
C ARG A 119 -6.35 -8.04 21.76
N MET A 120 -6.64 -8.85 20.73
CA MET A 120 -5.66 -9.22 19.72
C MET A 120 -5.18 -7.99 18.94
N MET A 121 -6.10 -7.12 18.53
CA MET A 121 -5.77 -5.90 17.78
C MET A 121 -5.01 -4.88 18.63
N TYR A 122 -5.41 -4.68 19.88
CA TYR A 122 -4.66 -3.85 20.83
C TYR A 122 -3.22 -4.38 21.02
N GLY A 123 -3.06 -5.68 21.27
CA GLY A 123 -1.74 -6.29 21.42
C GLY A 123 -0.90 -6.24 20.13
N ARG A 124 -1.53 -6.27 18.95
CA ARG A 124 -0.85 -6.04 17.67
C ARG A 124 -0.28 -4.62 17.60
N GLY A 125 -1.06 -3.62 18.00
CA GLY A 125 -0.60 -2.23 18.08
C GLY A 125 0.60 -2.07 19.00
N GLN A 126 0.57 -2.68 20.19
CA GLN A 126 1.69 -2.61 21.15
C GLN A 126 2.98 -3.19 20.55
N ARG A 127 2.91 -4.38 19.93
CA ARG A 127 4.09 -4.99 19.28
C ARG A 127 4.65 -4.13 18.16
N GLN A 128 3.80 -3.46 17.40
CA GLN A 128 4.26 -2.53 16.37
C GLN A 128 4.91 -1.27 16.96
N ALA A 129 4.36 -0.74 18.07
CA ALA A 129 4.97 0.38 18.78
C ALA A 129 6.35 0.01 19.35
N GLU A 130 6.48 -1.18 19.93
CA GLU A 130 7.76 -1.72 20.41
C GLU A 130 8.76 -1.90 19.26
N ALA A 131 8.33 -2.46 18.13
CA ALA A 131 9.18 -2.59 16.95
C ALA A 131 9.64 -1.23 16.41
N ALA A 132 8.77 -0.21 16.41
CA ALA A 132 9.12 1.15 15.96
C ALA A 132 10.14 1.85 16.87
N GLN A 133 10.34 1.40 18.12
CA GLN A 133 11.38 1.93 19.02
C GLN A 133 12.77 1.38 18.69
N GLN A 134 12.86 0.31 17.90
CA GLN A 134 14.11 -0.19 17.35
C GLN A 134 14.24 0.35 15.92
N PRO A 135 14.99 1.44 15.70
CA PRO A 135 15.10 2.12 14.40
C PRO A 135 15.95 1.33 13.39
N GLU A 136 16.07 0.00 13.55
CA GLU A 136 16.50 -0.84 12.44
C GLU A 136 15.36 -0.82 11.42
N ASP A 137 15.36 0.24 10.61
CA ASP A 137 14.46 0.42 9.50
C ASP A 137 14.46 -0.89 8.70
N HIS A 138 13.31 -1.59 8.72
CA HIS A 138 13.18 -2.88 8.08
C HIS A 138 13.73 -2.76 6.64
N PRO A 139 14.81 -3.49 6.27
CA PRO A 139 15.50 -3.27 5.01
C PRO A 139 14.57 -3.34 3.79
N GLU A 140 13.53 -4.16 3.87
CA GLU A 140 12.49 -4.30 2.85
C GLU A 140 11.64 -3.03 2.67
N VAL A 141 11.32 -2.32 3.76
CA VAL A 141 10.57 -1.06 3.72
C VAL A 141 11.43 0.03 3.11
N LEU A 142 12.69 0.17 3.55
CA LEU A 142 13.64 1.12 2.97
C LEU A 142 13.85 0.88 1.49
N PHE A 143 14.08 -0.38 1.11
CA PHE A 143 14.26 -0.78 -0.27
C PHE A 143 13.04 -0.46 -1.12
N THR A 144 11.84 -0.80 -0.63
CA THR A 144 10.58 -0.50 -1.32
C THR A 144 10.40 1.01 -1.52
N MET A 145 10.59 1.81 -0.46
CA MET A 145 10.53 3.27 -0.54
C MET A 145 11.53 3.82 -1.54
N ALA A 146 12.79 3.38 -1.45
CA ALA A 146 13.86 3.82 -2.33
C ALA A 146 13.57 3.48 -3.79
N CYS A 147 13.10 2.26 -4.07
CA CYS A 147 12.72 1.84 -5.41
C CYS A 147 11.60 2.72 -5.96
N LEU A 148 10.50 2.87 -5.23
CA LEU A 148 9.36 3.65 -5.71
C LEU A 148 9.75 5.11 -5.94
N HIS A 149 10.40 5.76 -4.97
CA HIS A 149 10.77 7.17 -5.07
C HIS A 149 11.89 7.43 -6.08
N GLY A 150 12.88 6.54 -6.19
CA GLY A 150 13.94 6.65 -7.19
C GLY A 150 13.42 6.53 -8.62
N LEU A 151 12.58 5.52 -8.88
CA LEU A 151 11.93 5.35 -10.20
C LEU A 151 11.11 6.59 -10.57
N LYS A 152 10.26 7.09 -9.66
CA LYS A 152 9.43 8.28 -9.91
C LYS A 152 10.26 9.54 -10.13
N ALA A 153 11.25 9.80 -9.29
CA ALA A 153 12.11 10.97 -9.41
C ALA A 153 12.85 10.98 -10.75
N LYS A 154 13.33 9.83 -11.24
CA LYS A 154 13.97 9.72 -12.56
C LYS A 154 12.98 9.96 -13.70
N LEU A 155 11.79 9.35 -13.64
CA LEU A 155 10.77 9.49 -14.70
C LEU A 155 10.25 10.93 -14.82
N CYS A 156 10.22 11.67 -13.70
CA CYS A 156 9.79 13.07 -13.66
C CYS A 156 10.92 14.10 -13.82
N ASP A 157 12.17 13.66 -13.98
CA ASP A 157 13.37 14.51 -13.96
C ASP A 157 13.44 15.43 -12.72
N ASP A 158 13.00 14.92 -11.57
CA ASP A 158 12.87 15.65 -10.30
C ASP A 158 13.58 14.90 -9.17
N LEU A 159 14.91 14.79 -9.27
CA LEU A 159 15.75 14.23 -8.22
C LEU A 159 15.76 15.08 -6.95
N GLY A 160 15.47 16.39 -7.05
CA GLY A 160 15.40 17.31 -5.92
C GLY A 160 14.27 16.96 -4.95
N SER A 161 13.17 16.37 -5.44
CA SER A 161 12.09 15.86 -4.59
C SER A 161 12.53 14.82 -3.55
N LEU A 162 13.70 14.19 -3.73
CA LEU A 162 14.22 13.18 -2.81
C LEU A 162 14.74 13.79 -1.50
N ASP A 163 15.01 15.08 -1.44
CA ASP A 163 15.59 15.76 -0.27
C ASP A 163 14.65 15.81 0.94
N ARG A 164 13.36 15.52 0.74
CA ARG A 164 12.34 15.50 1.81
C ARG A 164 12.27 14.19 2.60
N PHE A 165 13.01 13.16 2.19
CA PHE A 165 13.00 11.84 2.82
C PHE A 165 14.16 11.68 3.81
N PRO A 166 14.08 10.68 4.72
CA PRO A 166 15.22 10.29 5.55
C PRO A 166 16.48 10.06 4.69
N PRO A 167 17.69 10.45 5.17
CA PRO A 167 18.91 10.43 4.37
C PRO A 167 19.22 9.08 3.71
N GLU A 168 18.97 7.98 4.42
CA GLU A 168 19.21 6.62 3.91
C GLU A 168 18.30 6.26 2.73
N VAL A 169 17.00 6.59 2.83
CA VAL A 169 16.02 6.41 1.74
C VAL A 169 16.40 7.26 0.53
N ALA A 170 16.75 8.54 0.76
CA ALA A 170 17.12 9.46 -0.31
C ALA A 170 18.39 8.99 -1.06
N ALA A 171 19.41 8.51 -0.32
CA ALA A 171 20.62 7.96 -0.90
C ALA A 171 20.35 6.71 -1.75
N MET A 172 19.53 5.78 -1.25
CA MET A 172 19.19 4.57 -1.98
C MET A 172 18.30 4.87 -3.20
N ALA A 173 17.36 5.81 -3.09
CA ALA A 173 16.51 6.24 -4.19
C ALA A 173 17.31 6.87 -5.34
N ARG A 174 18.34 7.67 -5.03
CA ARG A 174 19.24 8.21 -6.06
C ARG A 174 19.98 7.10 -6.81
N ARG A 175 20.47 6.08 -6.10
CA ARG A 175 21.10 4.91 -6.74
C ARG A 175 20.14 4.16 -7.66
N VAL A 176 18.87 4.01 -7.27
CA VAL A 176 17.84 3.42 -8.14
C VAL A 176 17.66 4.26 -9.41
N ALA A 177 17.58 5.59 -9.28
CA ALA A 177 17.42 6.50 -10.41
C ALA A 177 18.61 6.47 -11.38
N GLU A 178 19.83 6.35 -10.86
CA GLU A 178 21.07 6.22 -11.64
C GLU A 178 21.10 4.93 -12.48
N CYS A 179 20.61 3.81 -11.94
CA CYS A 179 20.54 2.54 -12.67
C CYS A 179 19.63 2.56 -13.92
N LEU A 180 18.77 3.58 -14.06
CA LEU A 180 17.88 3.75 -15.22
C LEU A 180 18.51 4.58 -16.34
N GLU A 181 19.75 5.04 -16.20
CA GLU A 181 20.46 5.67 -17.31
C GLU A 181 20.64 4.65 -18.45
N VAL A 182 19.94 4.91 -19.57
CA VAL A 182 20.17 4.14 -20.80
C VAL A 182 21.63 4.42 -21.23
N PRO A 183 22.49 3.40 -21.35
CA PRO A 183 23.84 3.60 -21.84
C PRO A 183 23.76 4.28 -23.20
N LYS A 184 24.41 5.44 -23.37
CA LYS A 184 24.57 6.03 -24.70
C LYS A 184 25.27 4.98 -25.57
N PRO A 185 24.73 4.63 -26.76
CA PRO A 185 25.46 3.76 -27.67
C PRO A 185 26.83 4.39 -27.91
N ALA A 186 27.89 3.60 -27.75
CA ALA A 186 29.24 4.04 -28.09
C ALA A 186 29.21 4.47 -29.56
N ASN A 187 29.53 5.73 -29.84
CA ASN A 187 29.67 6.23 -31.19
C ASN A 187 30.68 5.32 -31.92
N ALA A 188 30.22 4.64 -32.97
CA ALA A 188 31.06 3.87 -33.90
C ALA A 188 31.72 4.81 -34.91
#